data_AF-A0A5A7MYD1-F1
#
_entry.id   AF-A0A5A7MYD1-F1
#
_cell.length_a   1.000
_cell.length_b   1.000
_cell.length_c   1.000
_cell.angle_alpha   90.00
_cell.angle_beta   90.00
_cell.angle_gamma   90.00
#
_symmetry.space_group_name_H-M   'P 1'
#
loop_
_entity.id
_entity.type
_entity.pdbx_description
1 polymer ?
#
loop_
_entity_poly.entity_id
_entity_poly.type
_entity_poly.pdbx_seq_one_letter_code
_entity_poly.pdbx_strand_id
1 'polypeptide(L)'
;MDDTQFQKQLHEKAAILSEALPYMRRYAGKTFVVKYGGHAMGDEAIQRSFAEDMVLLKQVGINIVVVHGGGPQIGAMLDRLKIKSSFIDGLRVTDADTVGVVEMVLSGSINKGLVAPSAAPGAWRWACRARMAVL
;
A
#
# COMPACT_ATOMS: atom_id res chain seq x y z
N MET A 1 -8.17 -26.89 22.42
CA MET A 1 -8.67 -25.50 22.55
C MET A 1 -9.97 -25.60 23.32
N ASP A 2 -10.12 -24.83 24.40
CA ASP A 2 -11.33 -24.83 25.24
C ASP A 2 -12.48 -24.12 24.49
N ASP A 3 -13.62 -24.80 24.36
CA ASP A 3 -14.82 -24.31 23.66
C ASP A 3 -15.31 -22.97 24.23
N THR A 4 -15.12 -22.76 25.52
CA THR A 4 -15.49 -21.51 26.22
C THR A 4 -14.65 -20.32 25.73
N GLN A 5 -13.36 -20.55 25.48
CA GLN A 5 -12.43 -19.52 25.01
C GLN A 5 -12.71 -19.15 23.55
N PHE A 6 -13.12 -20.12 22.74
CA PHE A 6 -13.54 -19.88 21.35
C PHE A 6 -14.82 -19.06 21.27
N GLN A 7 -15.85 -19.39 22.06
CA GLN A 7 -17.09 -18.61 22.12
C GLN A 7 -16.85 -17.16 22.55
N LYS A 8 -15.96 -16.96 23.54
CA LYS A 8 -15.56 -15.62 23.97
C LYS A 8 -14.93 -14.81 22.83
N GLN A 9 -14.01 -15.40 22.07
CA GLN A 9 -13.38 -14.73 20.92
C GLN A 9 -14.39 -14.36 19.81
N LEU A 10 -15.40 -15.21 19.56
CA LEU A 10 -16.44 -14.92 18.58
C LEU A 10 -17.31 -13.74 19.01
N HIS A 11 -17.72 -13.71 20.28
CA HIS A 11 -18.50 -12.60 20.83
C HIS A 11 -17.72 -11.28 20.78
N GLU A 12 -16.42 -11.31 21.11
CA GLU A 12 -15.55 -10.12 21.01
C GLU A 12 -15.45 -9.63 19.57
N LYS A 13 -15.22 -10.51 18.59
CA LYS A 13 -15.18 -10.13 17.16
C LYS A 13 -16.51 -9.56 16.67
N ALA A 14 -17.64 -10.16 17.07
CA ALA A 14 -18.96 -9.67 16.71
C ALA A 14 -19.26 -8.29 17.30
N ALA A 15 -18.82 -8.03 18.54
CA ALA A 15 -18.93 -6.72 19.17
C ALA A 15 -18.11 -5.66 18.42
N ILE A 16 -16.84 -5.96 18.11
CA ILE A 16 -15.96 -5.06 17.34
C ILE A 16 -16.56 -4.74 15.98
N LEU A 17 -17.07 -5.73 15.25
CA LEU A 17 -17.72 -5.50 13.96
C LEU A 17 -18.98 -4.63 14.10
N SER A 18 -19.79 -4.87 15.13
CA SER A 18 -21.00 -4.07 15.40
C SER A 18 -20.68 -2.61 15.68
N GLU A 19 -19.61 -2.33 16.42
CA GLU A 19 -19.12 -0.98 16.68
C GLU A 19 -18.50 -0.33 15.44
N ALA A 20 -17.91 -1.12 14.55
CA ALA A 20 -17.31 -0.64 13.31
C ALA A 20 -18.34 -0.37 12.19
N LEU A 21 -19.49 -1.05 12.20
CA LEU A 21 -20.54 -0.95 11.17
C LEU A 21 -20.98 0.49 10.83
N PRO A 22 -21.21 1.39 11.81
CA PRO A 22 -21.56 2.79 11.51
C PRO A 22 -20.50 3.50 10.66
N TYR A 23 -19.21 3.25 10.91
CA TYR A 23 -18.11 3.84 10.16
C TYR A 23 -18.04 3.27 8.74
N MET A 24 -18.19 1.96 8.58
CA MET A 24 -18.23 1.31 7.27
C MET A 24 -19.35 1.91 6.41
N ARG A 25 -20.56 2.06 6.97
CA ARG A 25 -21.70 2.66 6.28
C ARG A 25 -21.48 4.14 5.94
N ARG A 26 -20.87 4.91 6.85
CA ARG A 26 -20.59 6.34 6.66
C ARG A 26 -19.66 6.59 5.46
N TYR A 27 -18.68 5.71 5.25
CA TYR A 27 -17.67 5.86 4.22
C TYR A 27 -17.91 5.03 2.96
N ALA A 28 -18.93 4.16 2.94
CA ALA A 28 -19.34 3.45 1.75
C ALA A 28 -19.57 4.43 0.58
N GLY A 29 -18.97 4.13 -0.57
CA GLY A 29 -19.00 4.96 -1.78
C GLY A 29 -18.06 6.19 -1.76
N LYS A 30 -17.45 6.54 -0.62
CA LYS A 30 -16.47 7.64 -0.54
C LYS A 30 -15.13 7.23 -1.13
N THR A 31 -14.32 8.23 -1.47
CA THR A 31 -12.97 8.02 -2.03
C THR A 31 -11.91 8.38 -0.99
N PHE A 32 -11.01 7.44 -0.70
CA PHE A 32 -9.85 7.67 0.16
C PHE A 32 -8.59 7.68 -0.70
N VAL A 33 -7.73 8.68 -0.47
CA VAL A 33 -6.40 8.76 -1.06
C VAL A 33 -5.39 8.39 0.02
N VAL A 34 -4.68 7.29 -0.16
CA VAL A 34 -3.77 6.73 0.83
C VAL A 34 -2.34 6.85 0.33
N LYS A 35 -1.53 7.67 0.98
CA LYS A 35 -0.11 7.76 0.67
C LYS A 35 0.63 6.60 1.32
N TYR A 36 1.11 5.68 0.50
CA TYR A 36 1.94 4.55 0.88
C TYR A 36 3.41 4.83 0.54
N GLY A 37 4.25 5.05 1.53
CA GLY A 37 5.69 5.23 1.27
C GLY A 37 6.54 5.50 2.50
N GLY A 38 7.85 5.43 2.32
CA GLY A 38 8.85 5.54 3.39
C GLY A 38 9.44 4.17 3.75
N HIS A 39 9.86 4.00 5.00
CA HIS A 39 10.46 2.75 5.51
C HIS A 39 9.53 1.53 5.42
N ALA A 40 8.21 1.75 5.35
CA ALA A 40 7.21 0.69 5.21
C ALA A 40 7.28 -0.09 3.89
N MET A 41 8.02 0.42 2.88
CA MET A 41 8.17 -0.24 1.58
C MET A 41 9.30 -1.27 1.54
N GLY A 42 10.11 -1.39 2.61
CA GLY A 42 11.23 -2.34 2.69
C GLY A 42 10.88 -3.69 3.32
N ASP A 43 9.70 -3.82 3.93
CA ASP A 43 9.28 -5.01 4.68
C ASP A 43 8.06 -5.66 4.00
N GLU A 44 8.23 -6.90 3.55
CA GLU A 44 7.19 -7.69 2.88
C GLU A 44 5.97 -7.97 3.78
N ALA A 45 6.16 -8.12 5.09
CA ALA A 45 5.06 -8.35 6.02
C ALA A 45 4.17 -7.10 6.14
N ILE A 46 4.79 -5.92 6.20
CA ILE A 46 4.07 -4.63 6.22
C ILE A 46 3.37 -4.39 4.89
N GLN A 47 4.03 -4.68 3.77
CA GLN A 47 3.43 -4.59 2.42
C GLN A 47 2.16 -5.47 2.32
N ARG A 48 2.25 -6.71 2.81
CA ARG A 48 1.12 -7.65 2.79
C ARG A 48 -0.03 -7.18 3.68
N SER A 49 0.26 -6.76 4.91
CA SER A 49 -0.75 -6.24 5.83
C SER A 49 -1.47 -5.02 5.24
N PHE A 50 -0.71 -4.08 4.67
CA PHE A 50 -1.27 -2.94 3.95
C PHE A 50 -2.18 -3.36 2.80
N ALA A 51 -1.78 -4.38 2.03
CA ALA A 51 -2.60 -4.93 0.97
C ALA A 51 -3.91 -5.55 1.46
N GLU A 52 -3.89 -6.29 2.56
CA GLU A 52 -5.08 -6.88 3.17
C GLU A 52 -6.05 -5.77 3.63
N ASP A 53 -5.54 -4.71 4.25
CA ASP A 53 -6.34 -3.55 4.67
C ASP A 53 -7.01 -2.83 3.49
N MET A 54 -6.27 -2.59 2.41
CA MET A 54 -6.83 -1.89 1.24
C MET A 54 -7.94 -2.71 0.57
N VAL A 55 -7.81 -4.04 0.55
CA VAL A 55 -8.88 -4.89 0.03
C VAL A 55 -10.08 -4.92 0.97
N LEU A 56 -9.86 -4.97 2.29
CA LEU A 56 -10.96 -4.87 3.26
C LEU A 56 -11.76 -3.56 3.07
N LEU A 57 -11.08 -2.42 2.94
CA LEU A 57 -11.73 -1.14 2.68
C LEU A 57 -12.52 -1.15 1.37
N LYS A 58 -11.99 -1.83 0.34
CA LYS A 58 -12.70 -1.97 -0.93
C LYS A 58 -13.95 -2.85 -0.79
N GLN A 59 -13.90 -3.91 0.00
CA GLN A 59 -15.04 -4.80 0.27
C GLN A 59 -16.17 -4.10 1.01
N VAL A 60 -15.87 -3.18 1.93
CA VAL A 60 -16.89 -2.37 2.61
C VAL A 60 -17.43 -1.21 1.74
N GLY A 61 -17.02 -1.13 0.48
CA GLY A 61 -17.55 -0.20 -0.52
C GLY A 61 -16.79 1.12 -0.66
N ILE A 62 -15.62 1.27 -0.05
CA ILE A 62 -14.79 2.48 -0.17
C ILE A 62 -13.99 2.41 -1.49
N ASN A 63 -13.88 3.54 -2.18
CA ASN A 63 -13.02 3.67 -3.36
C ASN A 63 -11.64 4.12 -2.92
N ILE A 64 -10.63 3.25 -3.08
CA ILE A 64 -9.26 3.54 -2.63
C ILE A 64 -8.40 3.99 -3.81
N VAL A 65 -7.63 5.05 -3.62
CA VAL A 65 -6.55 5.51 -4.51
C VAL A 65 -5.27 5.46 -3.70
N VAL A 66 -4.31 4.63 -4.10
CA VAL A 66 -3.02 4.53 -3.40
C VAL A 66 -1.98 5.35 -4.14
N VAL A 67 -1.30 6.21 -3.41
CA VAL A 67 -0.25 7.06 -3.94
C VAL A 67 1.05 6.61 -3.33
N HIS A 68 2.08 6.34 -4.13
CA HIS A 68 3.34 5.84 -3.59
C HIS A 68 4.56 6.66 -4.03
N GLY A 69 5.56 6.63 -3.16
CA GLY A 69 6.91 7.09 -3.49
C GLY A 69 7.84 5.91 -3.74
N GLY A 70 9.13 6.13 -3.54
CA GLY A 70 10.15 5.10 -3.73
C GLY A 70 11.56 5.51 -3.34
N GLY A 71 11.71 6.47 -2.42
CA GLY A 71 13.00 7.09 -2.10
C GLY A 71 14.16 6.10 -1.87
N PRO A 72 14.00 5.07 -1.02
CA PRO A 72 15.03 4.05 -0.79
C PRO A 72 15.37 3.24 -2.04
N GLN A 73 14.37 2.79 -2.81
CA GLN A 73 14.56 1.98 -4.00
C GLN A 73 15.18 2.79 -5.15
N ILE A 74 14.80 4.06 -5.29
CA ILE A 74 15.43 5.00 -6.22
C ILE A 74 16.90 5.18 -5.87
N GLY A 75 17.22 5.42 -4.59
CA GLY A 75 18.60 5.52 -4.12
C GLY A 75 19.42 4.27 -4.47
N ALA A 76 18.89 3.10 -4.14
CA ALA A 76 19.56 1.83 -4.44
C ALA A 76 19.82 1.62 -5.94
N MET A 77 18.90 2.06 -6.82
CA MET A 77 19.08 1.94 -8.27
C MET A 77 20.11 2.96 -8.80
N LEU A 78 20.09 4.20 -8.32
CA LEU A 78 21.07 5.22 -8.68
C LEU A 78 22.49 4.80 -8.26
N ASP A 79 22.64 4.24 -7.06
CA ASP A 79 23.92 3.72 -6.57
C ASP A 79 24.45 2.58 -7.45
N ARG A 80 23.58 1.65 -7.88
CA ARG A 80 23.94 0.57 -8.80
C ARG A 80 24.39 1.09 -10.17
N LEU A 81 23.77 2.17 -10.65
CA LEU A 81 24.13 2.83 -11.89
C LEU A 81 25.28 3.84 -11.74
N LYS A 82 25.81 4.02 -10.53
CA LYS A 82 26.87 4.99 -10.18
C LYS A 82 26.50 6.43 -10.53
N ILE A 83 25.20 6.76 -10.51
CA ILE A 83 24.68 8.11 -10.73
C ILE A 83 24.66 8.83 -9.38
N LYS A 84 25.30 10.00 -9.30
CA LYS A 84 25.34 10.77 -8.06
C LYS A 84 23.98 11.39 -7.77
N SER A 85 23.37 10.98 -6.67
CA SER A 85 22.21 11.68 -6.13
C SER A 85 22.64 12.84 -5.24
N SER A 86 21.96 13.97 -5.34
CA SER A 86 22.07 15.06 -4.37
C SER A 86 20.67 15.50 -3.89
N PHE A 87 20.64 16.11 -2.71
CA PHE A 87 19.43 16.64 -2.11
C PHE A 87 19.67 18.10 -1.73
N ILE A 88 18.71 18.97 -2.05
CA ILE A 88 18.68 20.38 -1.64
C ILE A 88 17.34 20.59 -0.95
N ASP A 89 17.36 21.10 0.28
CA ASP A 89 16.16 21.36 1.09
C ASP A 89 15.22 20.14 1.24
N GLY A 90 15.81 18.94 1.31
CA GLY A 90 15.07 17.68 1.44
C GLY A 90 14.42 17.17 0.14
N LEU A 91 14.57 17.90 -0.97
CA LEU A 91 14.13 17.48 -2.30
C LEU A 91 15.31 16.89 -3.07
N ARG A 92 15.07 15.78 -3.78
CA ARG A 92 16.10 15.18 -4.64
C ARG A 92 16.30 16.05 -5.88
N VAL A 93 17.53 16.47 -6.10
CA VAL A 93 17.92 17.10 -7.37
C VAL A 93 17.92 16.02 -8.43
N THR A 94 17.08 16.18 -9.44
CA THR A 94 16.81 15.16 -10.45
C THR A 94 17.21 15.72 -11.81
N ASP A 95 18.40 15.34 -12.30
CA ASP A 95 18.84 15.65 -13.66
C ASP A 95 18.16 14.73 -14.68
N ALA A 96 18.38 14.98 -15.98
CA ALA A 96 17.72 14.24 -17.05
C ALA A 96 17.94 12.71 -16.95
N ASP A 97 19.15 12.29 -16.57
CA ASP A 97 19.49 10.87 -16.40
C ASP A 97 18.80 10.28 -15.16
N THR A 98 18.72 11.05 -14.08
CA THR A 98 18.04 10.67 -12.83
C THR A 98 16.53 10.54 -13.04
N VAL A 99 15.89 11.38 -13.86
CA VAL A 99 14.44 11.30 -14.16
C VAL A 99 14.10 9.93 -14.75
N GLY A 100 14.87 9.45 -15.73
CA GLY A 100 14.62 8.15 -16.36
C GLY A 100 14.70 6.99 -15.38
N VAL A 101 15.66 7.04 -14.44
CA VAL A 101 15.79 6.03 -13.39
C VAL A 101 14.64 6.11 -12.39
N VAL A 102 14.26 7.32 -11.98
CA VAL A 102 13.14 7.56 -11.05
C VAL A 102 11.84 7.01 -11.64
N GLU A 103 11.54 7.31 -12.90
CA GLU A 103 10.36 6.81 -13.60
C GLU A 103 10.36 5.28 -13.68
N MET A 104 11.50 4.68 -14.06
CA MET A 104 11.64 3.22 -14.16
C MET A 104 11.39 2.53 -12.81
N VAL A 105 11.91 3.08 -11.71
CA VAL A 105 11.74 2.49 -10.38
C VAL A 105 10.30 2.66 -9.87
N LEU A 106 9.72 3.85 -10.04
CA LEU A 106 8.37 4.14 -9.56
C LEU A 106 7.32 3.37 -10.37
N SER A 107 7.35 3.45 -11.70
CA SER A 107 6.37 2.78 -12.58
C SER A 107 6.63 1.29 -12.76
N GLY A 108 7.88 0.85 -12.57
CA GLY A 108 8.30 -0.53 -12.72
C GLY A 108 8.17 -1.30 -11.41
N SER A 109 9.30 -1.49 -10.71
CA SER A 109 9.41 -2.44 -9.61
C SER A 109 8.40 -2.17 -8.48
N ILE A 110 8.21 -0.90 -8.11
CA ILE A 110 7.34 -0.54 -6.99
C ILE A 110 5.87 -0.68 -7.37
N ASN A 111 5.44 -0.02 -8.46
CA ASN A 111 4.05 -0.06 -8.88
C ASN A 111 3.60 -1.50 -9.15
N LYS A 112 4.44 -2.29 -9.83
CA LYS A 112 4.13 -3.70 -10.10
C LYS A 112 4.15 -4.55 -8.85
N GLY A 113 5.06 -4.33 -7.90
CA GLY A 113 5.07 -5.06 -6.63
C GLY A 113 3.80 -4.86 -5.80
N LEU A 114 3.21 -3.65 -5.83
CA LEU A 114 1.97 -3.34 -5.11
C LEU A 114 0.70 -3.86 -5.82
N VAL A 115 0.73 -3.97 -7.14
CA VAL A 115 -0.41 -4.46 -7.94
C VAL A 115 -0.36 -5.98 -8.16
N ALA A 116 0.82 -6.58 -8.08
CA ALA A 116 1.02 -8.00 -8.34
C ALA A 116 0.24 -8.85 -7.32
N PRO A 117 -0.36 -9.96 -7.78
CA PRO A 117 -1.09 -10.86 -6.87
C PRO A 117 -0.12 -11.48 -5.88
N SER A 118 -0.42 -11.37 -4.58
CA SER A 118 0.20 -12.25 -3.58
C SER A 118 -0.34 -13.66 -3.81
N ALA A 119 0.53 -14.68 -3.70
CA ALA A 119 0.18 -16.07 -3.99
C ALA A 119 -0.77 -16.73 -2.95
N ALA A 120 -1.34 -15.95 -2.03
CA ALA A 120 -2.19 -16.46 -0.96
C ALA A 120 -3.64 -16.70 -1.44
N PRO A 121 -4.29 -17.83 -1.09
CA PRO A 121 -5.69 -18.05 -1.39
C PRO A 121 -6.56 -16.99 -0.70
N GLY A 122 -7.37 -16.26 -1.47
CA GLY A 122 -8.14 -15.11 -0.98
C GLY A 122 -7.52 -13.75 -1.27
N ALA A 123 -6.40 -13.67 -2.00
CA ALA A 123 -5.86 -12.42 -2.51
C ALA A 123 -6.75 -11.86 -3.63
N TRP A 124 -7.90 -11.30 -3.26
CA TRP A 124 -8.84 -10.70 -4.19
C TRP A 124 -8.22 -9.43 -4.77
N ARG A 125 -7.88 -9.48 -6.06
CA ARG A 125 -7.73 -8.36 -7.01
C ARG A 125 -7.62 -6.97 -6.36
N TRP A 126 -6.39 -6.49 -6.18
CA TRP A 126 -6.13 -5.04 -6.29
C TRP A 126 -6.59 -4.48 -7.65
N ALA A 127 -6.63 -5.35 -8.67
CA ALA A 127 -7.04 -5.04 -10.03
C ALA A 127 -8.56 -5.04 -10.22
N CYS A 128 -9.19 -3.88 -9.99
CA CYS A 128 -10.17 -3.25 -10.91
C CYS A 128 -10.91 -2.05 -10.27
N ARG A 129 -10.17 -1.06 -9.73
CA ARG A 129 -10.52 0.39 -9.71
C ARG A 129 -9.64 1.24 -8.79
N ALA A 130 -8.69 0.65 -8.06
CA ALA A 130 -7.67 1.45 -7.40
C ALA A 130 -6.80 2.10 -8.47
N ARG A 131 -6.89 3.42 -8.62
CA ARG A 131 -5.90 4.17 -9.39
C ARG A 131 -4.67 4.29 -8.50
N MET A 132 -3.53 3.87 -9.01
CA MET A 132 -2.25 4.23 -8.39
C MET A 132 -1.70 5.45 -9.11
N ALA A 133 -1.30 6.45 -8.32
CA ALA A 133 -0.64 7.64 -8.80
C ALA A 133 0.77 7.73 -8.19
N VAL A 134 1.72 8.17 -8.99
CA VAL A 134 3.08 8.51 -8.56
C VAL A 134 3.09 9.99 -8.22
N LEU A 135 3.62 10.38 -7.05
CA LEU A 135 3.84 11.78 -6.66
C LEU A 135 5.24 12.24 -7.05
#